data_AF-A0A2P6SH85-F1
#
_entry.id   AF-A0A2P6SH85-F1
#
_cell.length_a   1.000
_cell.length_b   1.000
_cell.length_c   1.000
_cell.angle_alpha   90.00
_cell.angle_beta   90.00
_cell.angle_gamma   90.00
#
_symmetry.space_group_name_H-M   'P 1'
#
loop_
_entity.id
_entity.type
_entity.pdbx_description
1 polymer ?
#
loop_
_entity_poly.entity_id
_entity_poly.type
_entity_poly.pdbx_seq_one_letter_code
_entity_poly.pdbx_strand_id
1 'polypeptide(L)'
;MNNLTTLATKGYTSLTIHNTFRSSGYSDQIGFSGDYDNEVSFIWKGTMSKYKSTLGLVKRIDLSSNRLTGVTGHIPRGITHLVGLISLNLSRNYLTGEISPDIGKLRSLDSLDLSSNQLDGRIPISLAWIDRLSFLDLSYNNLFGKIPSGPQLQTFDAAYEGNPQLCGPPLQKTCPQEDTNPQILEAKDELITKGFYISMVLGFVVGFWGVCGSLIFNRSWRYVFEPKSIFGKILWWV
;
A
#
# COMPACT_ATOMS: atom_id res chain seq x y z
N MET A 1 9.02 -42.77 0.12
CA MET A 1 10.12 -42.21 0.94
C MET A 1 11.09 -41.51 -0.01
N ASN A 2 10.75 -40.35 -0.57
CA ASN A 2 10.70 -39.01 0.03
C ASN A 2 12.12 -38.49 0.28
N ASN A 3 12.80 -38.15 -0.81
CA ASN A 3 14.10 -37.50 -0.84
C ASN A 3 13.91 -36.01 -0.45
N LEU A 4 14.09 -35.70 0.83
CA LEU A 4 13.97 -34.33 1.37
C LEU A 4 15.29 -33.53 1.22
N THR A 5 16.33 -34.13 0.65
CA THR A 5 17.70 -33.59 0.67
C THR A 5 18.04 -32.73 -0.56
N THR A 6 17.18 -32.67 -1.57
CA THR A 6 17.44 -31.96 -2.83
C THR A 6 16.80 -30.57 -2.95
N LEU A 7 16.14 -30.06 -1.89
CA LEU A 7 15.51 -28.73 -1.88
C LEU A 7 16.32 -27.63 -1.16
N ALA A 8 17.47 -27.95 -0.58
CA ALA A 8 18.25 -27.00 0.24
C ALA A 8 19.28 -26.15 -0.54
N THR A 9 19.42 -26.31 -1.86
CA THR A 9 20.51 -25.67 -2.64
C THR A 9 20.09 -24.53 -3.58
N LYS A 10 18.89 -23.95 -3.41
CA LYS A 10 18.55 -22.67 -4.04
C LYS A 10 17.94 -21.71 -3.03
N GLY A 11 18.80 -21.06 -2.26
CA GLY A 11 18.45 -19.94 -1.39
C GLY A 11 19.57 -18.92 -1.45
N TYR A 12 19.23 -17.73 -1.94
CA TYR A 12 20.10 -16.60 -2.23
C TYR A 12 21.16 -16.32 -1.15
N THR A 13 22.34 -15.92 -1.62
CA THR A 13 23.46 -15.37 -0.86
C THR A 13 22.99 -14.52 0.32
N SER A 14 23.32 -15.01 1.53
CA SER A 14 23.14 -14.35 2.82
C SER A 14 23.53 -12.86 2.76
N LEU A 15 22.53 -11.98 2.74
CA LEU A 15 22.72 -10.58 3.08
C LEU A 15 22.98 -10.51 4.60
N THR A 16 24.23 -10.30 4.99
CA THR A 16 24.59 -9.93 6.36
C THR A 16 24.12 -8.49 6.57
N ILE A 17 22.98 -8.30 7.25
CA ILE A 17 22.44 -6.98 7.53
C ILE A 17 23.11 -6.48 8.82
N HIS A 18 23.97 -5.47 8.71
CA HIS A 18 24.46 -4.71 9.87
C HIS A 18 23.39 -3.71 10.28
N ASN A 19 22.83 -3.87 11.47
CA ASN A 19 21.79 -3.01 11.99
C ASN A 19 22.40 -1.99 12.94
N THR A 20 22.68 -0.78 12.44
CA THR A 20 23.09 0.34 13.29
C THR A 20 21.87 1.14 13.72
N PHE A 21 21.74 1.44 15.03
CA PHE A 21 20.76 2.41 15.51
C PHE A 21 21.48 3.59 16.15
N ARG A 22 21.13 4.80 15.70
CA ARG A 22 21.66 6.06 16.22
C ARG A 22 20.60 6.71 17.10
N SER A 23 20.80 6.67 18.41
CA SER A 23 19.99 7.45 19.35
C SER A 23 20.57 8.86 19.45
N SER A 24 19.81 9.89 19.06
CA SER A 24 20.16 11.30 19.30
C SER A 24 19.36 11.82 20.48
N GLY A 25 19.93 11.75 21.69
CA GLY A 25 19.41 12.42 22.87
C GLY A 25 19.79 13.91 22.86
N TYR A 26 18.84 14.79 23.12
CA TYR A 26 19.07 16.22 23.30
C TYR A 26 19.58 16.49 24.72
N SER A 27 20.87 16.25 24.95
CA SER A 27 21.76 16.98 25.85
C SER A 27 23.11 16.24 25.86
N ASP A 28 24.15 16.96 25.49
CA ASP A 28 25.56 16.53 25.39
C ASP A 28 25.92 15.51 24.32
N GLN A 29 26.94 15.89 23.55
CA GLN A 29 27.46 15.22 22.36
C GLN A 29 28.12 13.87 22.68
N ILE A 30 27.32 12.83 22.94
CA ILE A 30 27.78 11.44 22.83
C ILE A 30 26.67 10.63 22.14
N GLY A 31 26.77 10.53 20.81
CA GLY A 31 25.95 9.60 20.05
C GLY A 31 26.37 8.17 20.38
N PHE A 32 25.62 7.49 21.25
CA PHE A 32 25.78 6.06 21.44
C PHE A 32 25.29 5.32 20.18
N SER A 33 26.24 4.88 19.36
CA SER A 33 26.02 3.87 18.33
C SER A 33 26.17 2.50 19.00
N GLY A 34 25.06 1.91 19.42
CA GLY A 34 25.06 0.51 19.85
C GLY A 34 24.92 -0.39 18.61
N ASP A 35 25.95 -1.20 18.33
CA ASP A 35 25.82 -2.33 17.42
C ASP A 35 25.20 -3.48 18.22
N TYR A 36 24.14 -4.10 17.70
CA TYR A 36 23.55 -5.28 18.33
C TYR A 36 23.69 -6.47 17.40
N ASP A 37 24.43 -7.46 17.87
CA ASP A 37 24.62 -8.72 17.15
C ASP A 37 23.32 -9.53 17.16
N ASN A 38 22.69 -9.65 15.99
CA ASN A 38 21.48 -10.45 15.80
C ASN A 38 21.82 -11.92 15.61
N GLU A 39 22.45 -12.48 16.64
CA GLU A 39 22.92 -13.85 16.69
C GLU A 39 22.22 -14.65 17.78
N VAL A 40 21.69 -15.82 17.42
CA VAL A 40 21.18 -16.80 18.38
C VAL A 40 22.08 -18.01 18.32
N SER A 41 22.67 -18.36 19.47
CA SER A 41 23.39 -19.61 19.63
C SER A 41 22.46 -20.66 20.23
N PHE A 42 22.42 -21.83 19.60
CA PHE A 42 21.62 -22.96 20.06
C PHE A 42 22.52 -24.20 20.14
N ILE A 43 22.44 -24.94 21.24
CA ILE A 43 23.20 -26.16 21.43
C ILE A 43 22.27 -27.35 21.31
N TRP A 44 22.55 -28.23 20.35
CA TRP A 44 21.81 -29.47 20.15
C TRP A 44 22.78 -30.65 20.10
N LYS A 45 22.55 -31.65 20.96
CA LYS A 45 23.41 -32.86 21.09
C LYS A 45 24.91 -32.51 21.20
N GLY A 46 25.24 -31.47 21.96
CA GLY A 46 26.62 -31.01 22.16
C GLY A 46 27.22 -30.24 20.99
N THR A 47 26.47 -30.00 19.90
CA THR A 47 26.91 -29.16 18.78
C THR A 47 26.30 -27.76 18.91
N MET A 48 27.13 -26.72 18.94
CA MET A 48 26.69 -25.33 18.93
C MET A 48 26.45 -24.87 17.49
N SER A 49 25.23 -24.41 17.21
CA SER A 49 24.84 -23.77 15.95
C SER A 49 24.59 -22.29 16.19
N LYS A 50 25.18 -21.44 15.37
CA LYS A 50 25.04 -19.98 15.46
C LYS A 50 24.25 -19.47 14.26
N TYR A 51 23.07 -18.93 14.53
CA TYR A 51 22.19 -18.36 13.51
C TYR A 51 22.34 -16.85 13.50
N LYS A 52 22.77 -16.30 12.36
CA LYS A 52 22.85 -14.86 12.11
C LYS A 52 21.59 -14.38 11.37
N SER A 53 21.28 -13.08 11.46
CA SER A 53 20.16 -12.45 10.74
C SER A 53 18.77 -12.95 11.18
N THR A 54 18.57 -13.18 12.48
CA THR A 54 17.31 -13.66 13.05
C THR A 54 16.13 -12.69 12.88
N LEU A 55 16.36 -11.39 12.68
CA LEU A 55 15.29 -10.41 12.41
C LEU A 55 14.48 -10.75 11.16
N GLY A 56 15.08 -11.37 10.14
CA GLY A 56 14.36 -11.78 8.92
C GLY A 56 13.35 -12.92 9.17
N LEU A 57 13.52 -13.64 10.27
CA LEU A 57 12.64 -14.74 10.70
C LEU A 57 11.42 -14.22 11.45
N VAL A 58 11.47 -13.01 12.02
CA VAL A 58 10.36 -12.45 12.78
C VAL A 58 9.23 -12.12 11.81
N LYS A 59 8.13 -12.86 11.92
CA LYS A 59 6.94 -12.69 11.07
C LYS A 59 5.81 -11.97 11.76
N ARG A 60 5.67 -12.13 13.07
CA ARG A 60 4.55 -11.58 13.83
C ARG A 60 5.07 -10.99 15.14
N ILE A 61 4.63 -9.79 15.46
CA ILE A 61 4.86 -9.14 16.75
C ILE A 61 3.50 -8.72 17.29
N ASP A 62 3.17 -9.19 18.47
CA ASP A 62 2.02 -8.73 19.23
C ASP A 62 2.50 -8.25 20.59
N LEU A 63 2.37 -6.96 20.82
CA LEU A 63 2.65 -6.29 22.08
C LEU A 63 1.43 -5.46 22.51
N SER A 64 0.24 -5.84 22.05
CA SER A 64 -0.99 -5.14 22.37
C SER A 64 -1.35 -5.22 23.84
N SER A 65 -2.17 -4.29 24.32
CA SER A 65 -2.69 -4.26 25.70
C SER A 65 -1.60 -4.22 26.77
N ASN A 66 -0.53 -3.47 26.49
CA ASN A 66 0.55 -3.25 27.42
C ASN A 66 0.55 -1.79 27.89
N ARG A 67 1.55 -1.43 28.70
CA ARG A 67 1.81 -0.06 29.14
C ARG A 67 3.04 0.51 28.48
N LEU A 68 3.23 0.23 27.18
CA LEU A 68 4.39 0.74 26.45
C LEU A 68 4.27 2.26 26.34
N THR A 69 5.10 2.97 27.10
CA THR A 69 5.20 4.43 27.12
C THR A 69 6.55 4.94 26.62
N GLY A 70 7.51 4.05 26.31
CA GLY A 70 8.88 4.36 25.88
C GLY A 70 9.65 5.36 26.78
N VAL A 71 10.93 5.61 26.48
CA VAL A 71 11.65 6.79 27.00
C VAL A 71 11.31 8.04 26.16
N THR A 72 10.85 7.82 24.94
CA THR A 72 10.33 8.86 24.04
C THR A 72 8.83 8.70 23.75
N GLY A 73 8.20 7.57 24.07
CA GLY A 73 6.80 7.28 23.69
C GLY A 73 6.55 6.84 22.26
N HIS A 74 7.54 6.89 21.36
CA HIS A 74 7.31 6.64 19.93
C HIS A 74 7.43 5.17 19.54
N ILE A 75 6.81 4.80 18.41
CA ILE A 75 7.09 3.53 17.73
C ILE A 75 8.60 3.47 17.42
N PRO A 76 9.35 2.48 17.93
CA PRO A 76 10.80 2.45 17.76
C PRO A 76 11.16 2.22 16.29
N ARG A 77 12.04 3.07 15.75
CA ARG A 77 12.45 3.00 14.32
C ARG A 77 13.01 1.64 13.93
N GLY A 78 13.61 0.90 14.86
CA GLY A 78 14.12 -0.46 14.60
C GLY A 78 13.07 -1.44 14.08
N ILE A 79 11.77 -1.24 14.38
CA ILE A 79 10.68 -2.07 13.82
C ILE A 79 10.64 -1.98 12.29
N THR A 80 11.00 -0.82 11.72
CA THR A 80 10.98 -0.62 10.26
C THR A 80 12.09 -1.38 9.52
N HIS A 81 13.07 -1.94 10.25
CA HIS A 81 14.11 -2.80 9.69
C HIS A 81 13.65 -4.26 9.55
N LEU A 82 12.51 -4.63 10.13
CA LEU A 82 11.93 -5.98 10.05
C LEU A 82 11.20 -6.20 8.72
N VAL A 83 11.88 -6.08 7.59
CA VAL A 83 11.28 -6.17 6.23
C VAL A 83 10.52 -7.48 5.94
N GLY A 84 10.77 -8.53 6.73
CA GLY A 84 10.08 -9.81 6.67
C GLY A 84 8.82 -9.92 7.52
N LEU A 85 8.45 -8.87 8.27
CA LEU A 85 7.30 -8.84 9.18
C LEU A 85 5.98 -8.88 8.39
N ILE A 86 5.06 -9.71 8.85
CA ILE A 86 3.74 -9.95 8.26
C ILE A 86 2.65 -9.32 9.13
N SER A 87 2.76 -9.37 10.45
CA SER A 87 1.76 -8.82 11.36
C SER A 87 2.42 -8.06 12.49
N LEU A 88 1.93 -6.84 12.71
CA LEU A 88 2.37 -5.97 13.80
C LEU A 88 1.15 -5.47 14.56
N ASN A 89 1.05 -5.86 15.82
CA ASN A 89 0.02 -5.37 16.73
C ASN A 89 0.66 -4.64 17.92
N LEU A 90 0.42 -3.34 18.00
CA LEU A 90 0.85 -2.46 19.09
C LEU A 90 -0.35 -1.75 19.75
N SER A 91 -1.58 -2.25 19.53
CA SER A 91 -2.78 -1.57 19.99
C SER A 91 -2.91 -1.53 21.51
N ARG A 92 -3.73 -0.62 22.02
CA ARG A 92 -4.03 -0.49 23.47
C ARG A 92 -2.74 -0.31 24.29
N ASN A 93 -1.94 0.65 23.89
CA ASN A 93 -0.74 1.09 24.59
C ASN A 93 -0.80 2.60 24.82
N TYR A 94 0.30 3.21 25.26
CA TYR A 94 0.41 4.65 25.47
C TYR A 94 1.48 5.24 24.54
N LEU A 95 1.52 4.76 23.29
CA LEU A 95 2.48 5.24 22.30
C LEU A 95 2.06 6.63 21.80
N THR A 96 3.01 7.56 21.74
CA THR A 96 2.87 8.95 21.29
C THR A 96 3.73 9.21 20.05
N GLY A 97 3.56 10.39 19.46
CA GLY A 97 4.35 10.83 18.32
C GLY A 97 3.88 10.26 16.98
N GLU A 98 4.61 10.62 15.92
CA GLU A 98 4.17 10.37 14.55
C GLU A 98 4.47 8.94 14.06
N ILE A 99 3.61 8.44 13.18
CA ILE A 99 3.89 7.23 12.39
C ILE A 99 4.98 7.57 11.37
N SER A 100 6.20 7.05 11.59
CA SER A 100 7.33 7.30 10.70
C SER A 100 7.05 6.82 9.27
N PRO A 101 7.44 7.59 8.23
CA PRO A 101 7.29 7.18 6.83
C PRO A 101 8.09 5.91 6.49
N ASP A 102 9.08 5.54 7.30
CA ASP A 102 9.82 4.29 7.15
C ASP A 102 8.94 3.04 7.32
N ILE A 103 7.72 3.16 7.86
CA ILE A 103 6.74 2.05 7.93
C ILE A 103 6.46 1.42 6.56
N GLY A 104 6.52 2.22 5.48
CA GLY A 104 6.34 1.74 4.10
C GLY A 104 7.46 0.82 3.59
N LYS A 105 8.55 0.64 4.34
CA LYS A 105 9.60 -0.36 4.04
C LYS A 105 9.13 -1.79 4.34
N LEU A 106 8.10 -1.96 5.19
CA LEU A 106 7.56 -3.25 5.60
C LEU A 106 6.65 -3.85 4.51
N ARG A 107 7.18 -4.10 3.31
CA ARG A 107 6.42 -4.57 2.13
C ARG A 107 5.76 -5.95 2.31
N SER A 108 6.20 -6.72 3.30
CA SER A 108 5.61 -8.03 3.63
C SER A 108 4.41 -7.95 4.57
N LEU A 109 4.12 -6.77 5.12
CA LEU A 109 3.09 -6.58 6.13
C LEU A 109 1.69 -6.78 5.52
N ASP A 110 0.90 -7.57 6.22
CA ASP A 110 -0.47 -7.95 5.90
C ASP A 110 -1.45 -7.38 6.93
N SER A 111 -1.03 -7.28 8.19
CA SER A 111 -1.86 -6.76 9.29
C SER A 111 -1.09 -5.74 10.14
N LEU A 112 -1.66 -4.55 10.29
CA LEU A 112 -1.15 -3.48 11.13
C LEU A 112 -2.25 -2.98 12.08
N ASP A 113 -2.05 -3.15 13.38
CA ASP A 113 -2.92 -2.58 14.41
C ASP A 113 -2.12 -1.63 15.31
N LEU A 114 -2.44 -0.34 15.23
CA LEU A 114 -1.91 0.74 16.06
C LEU A 114 -3.02 1.43 16.87
N SER A 115 -4.22 0.83 16.90
CA SER A 115 -5.40 1.44 17.52
C SER A 115 -5.26 1.67 19.02
N SER A 116 -6.06 2.58 19.58
CA SER A 116 -6.08 2.87 21.02
C SER A 116 -4.68 3.22 21.56
N ASN A 117 -4.05 4.21 20.95
CA ASN A 117 -2.79 4.82 21.37
C ASN A 117 -2.97 6.34 21.43
N GLN A 118 -1.87 7.08 21.53
CA GLN A 118 -1.82 8.55 21.57
C GLN A 118 -1.00 9.09 20.40
N LEU A 119 -0.94 8.35 19.28
CA LEU A 119 -0.17 8.72 18.09
C LEU A 119 -0.76 9.99 17.48
N ASP A 120 0.11 10.88 17.02
CA ASP A 120 -0.25 12.15 16.38
C ASP A 120 0.41 12.28 15.00
N GLY A 121 0.34 13.47 14.42
CA GLY A 121 0.86 13.69 13.07
C GLY A 121 -0.09 13.27 11.96
N ARG A 122 0.42 13.35 10.72
CA ARG A 122 -0.29 12.89 9.52
C ARG A 122 0.02 11.42 9.26
N ILE A 123 -0.96 10.70 8.70
CA ILE A 123 -0.71 9.35 8.18
C ILE A 123 0.27 9.46 7.00
N PRO A 124 1.43 8.78 7.02
CA PRO A 124 2.42 8.90 5.95
C PRO A 124 1.92 8.23 4.66
N ILE A 125 2.12 8.89 3.52
CA ILE A 125 1.77 8.36 2.19
C ILE A 125 2.43 7.00 1.91
N SER A 126 3.59 6.74 2.52
CA SER A 126 4.31 5.48 2.36
C SER A 126 3.56 4.26 2.89
N LEU A 127 2.54 4.43 3.73
CA LEU A 127 1.65 3.35 4.15
C LEU A 127 0.88 2.77 2.95
N ALA A 128 0.58 3.60 1.94
CA ALA A 128 -0.04 3.16 0.69
C ALA A 128 0.87 2.24 -0.14
N TRP A 129 2.18 2.22 0.12
CA TRP A 129 3.13 1.37 -0.59
C TRP A 129 3.17 -0.06 -0.04
N ILE A 130 2.44 -0.36 1.03
CA ILE A 130 2.34 -1.71 1.59
C ILE A 130 1.23 -2.46 0.86
N ASP A 131 1.54 -2.97 -0.33
CA ASP A 131 0.56 -3.53 -1.27
C ASP A 131 -0.18 -4.78 -0.75
N ARG A 132 0.38 -5.43 0.28
CA ARG A 132 -0.18 -6.66 0.89
C ARG A 132 -1.07 -6.40 2.10
N LEU A 133 -1.23 -5.15 2.52
CA LEU A 133 -1.97 -4.81 3.73
C LEU A 133 -3.46 -5.15 3.56
N SER A 134 -3.94 -6.15 4.29
CA SER A 134 -5.32 -6.62 4.31
C SER A 134 -6.08 -6.18 5.55
N PHE A 135 -5.35 -5.82 6.62
CA PHE A 135 -5.92 -5.28 7.85
C PHE A 135 -5.12 -4.06 8.30
N LEU A 136 -5.83 -2.96 8.53
CA LEU A 136 -5.32 -1.74 9.13
C LEU A 136 -6.28 -1.29 10.21
N ASP A 137 -5.76 -0.92 11.37
CA ASP A 137 -6.51 -0.20 12.39
C ASP A 137 -5.64 0.89 13.03
N LEU A 138 -6.03 2.15 12.83
CA LEU A 138 -5.43 3.35 13.39
C LEU A 138 -6.42 4.08 14.33
N SER A 139 -7.52 3.43 14.68
CA SER A 139 -8.62 4.06 15.40
C SER A 139 -8.23 4.50 16.80
N TYR A 140 -8.95 5.46 17.36
CA TYR A 140 -8.71 5.99 18.72
C TYR A 140 -7.26 6.44 18.93
N ASN A 141 -6.81 7.38 18.10
CA ASN A 141 -5.54 8.09 18.20
C ASN A 141 -5.79 9.62 18.04
N ASN A 142 -4.71 10.40 17.99
CA ASN A 142 -4.73 11.85 17.77
C ASN A 142 -4.24 12.24 16.36
N LEU A 143 -4.45 11.37 15.36
CA LEU A 143 -4.01 11.62 13.99
C LEU A 143 -4.79 12.77 13.34
N PHE A 144 -4.14 13.52 12.46
CA PHE A 144 -4.75 14.66 11.78
C PHE A 144 -4.44 14.77 10.29
N GLY A 145 -5.26 15.56 9.59
CA GLY A 145 -5.09 15.85 8.17
C GLY A 145 -5.80 14.86 7.25
N LYS A 146 -5.53 14.99 5.95
CA LYS A 146 -6.16 14.18 4.91
C LYS A 146 -5.61 12.75 4.92
N ILE A 147 -6.51 11.77 4.92
CA ILE A 147 -6.13 10.36 4.72
C ILE A 147 -5.49 10.21 3.33
N PRO A 148 -4.28 9.64 3.22
CA PRO A 148 -3.62 9.47 1.94
C PRO A 148 -4.46 8.60 0.98
N SER A 149 -4.57 9.05 -0.27
CA SER A 149 -5.15 8.24 -1.33
C SER A 149 -4.18 7.12 -1.70
N GLY A 150 -4.57 5.88 -1.41
CA GLY A 150 -3.84 4.66 -1.77
C GLY A 150 -4.82 3.58 -2.19
N PRO A 151 -4.40 2.59 -3.00
CA PRO A 151 -5.31 1.59 -3.57
C PRO A 151 -6.08 0.78 -2.51
N GLN A 152 -5.47 0.56 -1.35
CA GLN A 152 -6.01 -0.21 -0.22
C GLN A 152 -6.40 0.64 0.99
N LEU A 153 -5.85 1.84 1.17
CA LEU A 153 -6.16 2.68 2.34
C LEU A 153 -7.63 3.15 2.35
N GLN A 154 -8.21 3.30 1.16
CA GLN A 154 -9.58 3.77 0.99
C GLN A 154 -10.64 2.70 1.27
N THR A 155 -10.24 1.44 1.52
CA THR A 155 -11.18 0.35 1.82
C THR A 155 -11.39 0.13 3.32
N PHE A 156 -10.70 0.89 4.18
CA PHE A 156 -10.66 0.67 5.62
C PHE A 156 -11.44 1.72 6.42
N ASP A 157 -12.76 1.77 6.27
CA ASP A 157 -13.60 2.82 6.88
C ASP A 157 -13.48 2.89 8.41
N ALA A 158 -13.57 1.74 9.09
CA ALA A 158 -13.52 1.66 10.57
C ALA A 158 -12.11 1.95 11.14
N ALA A 159 -11.06 1.78 10.33
CA ALA A 159 -9.67 1.92 10.78
C ALA A 159 -9.31 3.34 11.21
N TYR A 160 -10.10 4.34 10.83
CA TYR A 160 -9.82 5.75 11.08
C TYR A 160 -10.74 6.37 12.14
N GLU A 161 -11.65 5.58 12.74
CA GLU A 161 -12.60 6.04 13.76
C GLU A 161 -11.88 6.60 15.00
N GLY A 162 -12.52 7.51 15.73
CA GLY A 162 -11.98 8.03 16.98
C GLY A 162 -10.78 8.97 16.84
N ASN A 163 -10.42 9.37 15.60
CA ASN A 163 -9.42 10.40 15.33
C ASN A 163 -10.12 11.72 14.95
N PRO A 164 -10.25 12.69 15.87
CA PRO A 164 -11.13 13.84 15.69
C PRO A 164 -10.68 14.80 14.58
N GLN A 165 -9.39 14.80 14.22
CA GLN A 165 -8.80 15.74 13.27
C GLN A 165 -8.48 15.13 11.89
N LEU A 166 -8.74 13.82 11.68
CA LEU A 166 -8.67 13.22 10.35
C LEU A 166 -9.81 13.71 9.45
N CYS A 167 -9.57 13.68 8.14
CA CYS A 167 -10.53 14.06 7.13
C CYS A 167 -10.22 13.40 5.77
N GLY A 168 -11.15 13.47 4.83
CA GLY A 168 -11.07 12.87 3.50
C GLY A 168 -11.58 11.42 3.49
N PRO A 169 -11.88 10.88 2.31
CA PRO A 169 -12.27 9.48 2.15
C PRO A 169 -11.25 8.53 2.81
N PRO A 170 -11.70 7.43 3.46
CA PRO A 170 -13.08 6.92 3.53
C PRO A 170 -13.99 7.62 4.55
N LEU A 171 -13.46 8.55 5.36
CA LEU A 171 -14.30 9.29 6.30
C LEU A 171 -15.22 10.28 5.55
N GLN A 172 -16.46 10.42 6.04
CA GLN A 172 -17.43 11.41 5.53
C GLN A 172 -17.03 12.86 5.83
N LYS A 173 -15.99 13.07 6.65
CA LYS A 173 -15.53 14.40 7.05
C LYS A 173 -14.68 15.03 5.95
N THR A 174 -15.13 16.16 5.41
CA THR A 174 -14.39 16.94 4.42
C THR A 174 -13.19 17.66 5.06
N CYS A 175 -12.08 17.70 4.34
CA CYS A 175 -10.91 18.46 4.77
C CYS A 175 -11.14 19.96 4.51
N PRO A 176 -10.76 20.84 5.46
CA PRO A 176 -10.68 22.28 5.17
C PRO A 176 -9.76 22.48 3.97
N GLN A 177 -10.26 23.12 2.92
CA GLN A 177 -9.43 23.45 1.77
C GLN A 177 -8.41 24.51 2.21
N GLU A 178 -7.12 24.23 2.04
CA GLU A 178 -6.13 25.31 1.90
C GLU A 178 -6.54 26.09 0.65
N ASP A 179 -6.74 27.40 0.79
CA ASP A 179 -7.14 28.34 -0.26
C ASP A 179 -6.23 28.27 -1.49
N THR A 180 -6.46 27.27 -2.34
CA THR A 180 -5.95 27.21 -3.70
C THR A 180 -7.19 27.06 -4.56
N ASN A 181 -7.70 28.20 -5.01
CA ASN A 181 -8.84 28.38 -5.90
C ASN A 181 -9.43 27.07 -6.48
N PRO A 182 -10.49 26.49 -5.87
CA PRO A 182 -11.05 25.20 -6.26
C PRO A 182 -11.61 25.15 -7.69
N GLN A 183 -11.79 26.30 -8.35
CA GLN A 183 -12.30 26.35 -9.73
C GLN A 183 -11.31 25.85 -10.78
N ILE A 184 -10.01 25.74 -10.49
CA ILE A 184 -9.01 25.36 -11.52
C ILE A 184 -8.76 23.84 -11.56
N LEU A 185 -8.94 23.13 -10.45
CA LEU A 185 -8.68 21.69 -10.37
C LEU A 185 -9.91 20.86 -10.73
N GLU A 186 -11.09 21.18 -10.18
CA GLU A 186 -12.33 20.48 -10.53
C GLU A 186 -12.73 20.73 -11.98
N ALA A 187 -12.52 21.95 -12.49
CA ALA A 187 -12.81 22.26 -13.91
C ALA A 187 -11.88 21.50 -14.88
N LYS A 188 -10.66 21.14 -14.47
CA LYS A 188 -9.74 20.37 -15.32
C LYS A 188 -10.19 18.92 -15.43
N ASP A 189 -10.58 18.28 -14.34
CA ASP A 189 -11.02 16.88 -14.35
C ASP A 189 -12.36 16.72 -15.08
N GLU A 190 -13.27 17.69 -14.93
CA GLU A 190 -14.53 17.72 -15.69
C GLU A 190 -14.28 17.96 -17.19
N LEU A 191 -13.36 18.87 -17.54
CA LEU A 191 -13.00 19.15 -18.93
C LEU A 191 -12.30 17.98 -19.61
N ILE A 192 -11.42 17.26 -18.90
CA ILE A 192 -10.74 16.07 -19.43
C ILE A 192 -11.75 14.95 -19.68
N THR A 193 -12.68 14.72 -18.75
CA THR A 193 -13.72 13.68 -18.88
C THR A 193 -14.69 14.01 -20.02
N LYS A 194 -15.16 15.26 -20.12
CA LYS A 194 -16.01 15.73 -21.22
C LYS A 194 -15.27 15.69 -22.57
N GLY A 195 -14.00 16.10 -22.59
CA GLY A 195 -13.15 16.07 -23.78
C GLY A 195 -12.93 14.66 -24.33
N PHE A 196 -12.69 13.68 -23.44
CA PHE A 196 -12.59 12.26 -23.82
C PHE A 196 -13.89 11.72 -24.40
N TYR A 197 -15.04 12.04 -23.79
CA TYR A 197 -16.34 11.59 -24.30
C TYR A 197 -16.66 12.19 -25.67
N ILE A 198 -16.38 13.48 -25.87
CA ILE A 198 -16.57 14.17 -27.14
C ILE A 198 -15.66 13.57 -28.23
N SER A 199 -14.38 13.28 -27.91
CA SER A 199 -13.47 12.67 -28.88
C SER A 199 -13.86 11.23 -29.24
N MET A 200 -14.37 10.46 -28.27
CA MET A 200 -14.90 9.12 -28.49
C MET A 200 -16.11 9.14 -29.44
N VAL A 201 -17.06 10.07 -29.26
CA VAL A 201 -18.23 10.22 -30.12
C VAL A 201 -17.84 10.67 -31.53
N LEU A 202 -16.99 11.69 -31.64
CA LEU A 202 -16.51 12.15 -32.95
C LEU A 202 -15.73 11.06 -33.70
N GLY A 203 -14.88 10.31 -32.99
CA GLY A 203 -14.16 9.17 -33.54
C GLY A 203 -15.09 8.07 -34.05
N PHE A 204 -16.16 7.76 -33.31
CA PHE A 204 -17.16 6.78 -33.75
C PHE A 204 -17.92 7.24 -35.00
N VAL A 205 -18.33 8.51 -35.06
CA VAL A 205 -19.04 9.04 -36.23
C VAL A 205 -18.15 9.04 -37.47
N VAL A 206 -16.90 9.53 -37.36
CA VAL A 206 -15.97 9.56 -38.50
C VAL A 206 -15.58 8.15 -38.93
N GLY A 207 -15.32 7.24 -37.99
CA GLY A 207 -14.98 5.85 -38.30
C GLY A 207 -16.13 5.08 -38.92
N PHE A 208 -17.32 5.14 -38.29
CA PHE A 208 -18.50 4.40 -38.74
C PHE A 208 -19.03 4.93 -40.07
N TRP A 209 -19.16 6.24 -40.23
CA TRP A 209 -19.64 6.83 -41.49
C TRP A 209 -18.57 6.88 -42.57
N GLY A 210 -17.29 6.96 -42.22
CA GLY A 210 -16.18 6.82 -43.17
C GLY A 210 -16.16 5.43 -43.80
N VAL A 211 -16.29 4.38 -43.00
CA VAL A 211 -16.27 2.98 -43.47
C VAL A 211 -17.61 2.58 -44.10
N CYS A 212 -18.74 2.77 -43.40
CA CYS A 212 -20.04 2.38 -43.94
C CYS A 212 -20.52 3.30 -45.06
N GLY A 213 -20.25 4.61 -44.97
CA GLY A 213 -20.63 5.57 -46.01
C GLY A 213 -19.84 5.38 -47.30
N SER A 214 -18.55 5.06 -47.23
CA SER A 214 -17.77 4.70 -48.42
C SER A 214 -18.25 3.42 -49.09
N LEU A 215 -18.69 2.43 -48.30
CA LEU A 215 -19.31 1.20 -48.80
C LEU A 215 -20.70 1.42 -49.44
N ILE A 216 -21.45 2.45 -49.01
CA ILE A 216 -22.78 2.76 -49.56
C ILE A 216 -22.70 3.60 -50.83
N PHE A 217 -21.77 4.55 -50.91
CA PHE A 217 -21.68 5.48 -52.05
C PHE A 217 -20.92 4.90 -53.25
N ASN A 218 -19.97 3.98 -53.02
CA ASN A 218 -19.25 3.32 -54.11
C ASN A 218 -19.97 2.04 -54.57
N ARG A 219 -20.89 2.18 -55.54
CA ARG A 219 -21.62 1.05 -56.16
C ARG A 219 -20.73 -0.06 -56.76
N SER A 220 -19.44 0.18 -56.98
CA SER A 220 -18.52 -0.80 -57.60
C SER A 220 -17.95 -1.84 -56.62
N TRP A 221 -18.00 -1.60 -55.30
CA TRP A 221 -17.40 -2.52 -54.31
C TRP A 221 -18.35 -3.64 -53.85
N ARG A 222 -19.63 -3.59 -54.25
CA ARG A 222 -20.62 -4.66 -53.99
C ARG A 222 -20.27 -6.01 -54.64
N TYR A 223 -19.35 -6.04 -55.60
CA TYR A 223 -19.06 -7.25 -56.38
C TYR A 223 -17.79 -8.00 -55.97
N VAL A 224 -17.01 -7.49 -55.01
CA VAL A 224 -15.73 -8.11 -54.59
C VAL A 224 -15.83 -8.86 -53.26
N PHE A 225 -16.76 -8.46 -52.37
CA PHE A 225 -16.98 -9.12 -51.08
C PHE A 225 -18.18 -10.09 -51.05
N GLU A 226 -18.58 -10.61 -52.22
CA GLU A 226 -19.46 -11.77 -52.33
C GLU A 226 -18.65 -13.00 -52.79
N PRO A 227 -18.09 -13.82 -51.88
CA PRO A 227 -18.09 -15.25 -52.14
C PRO A 227 -19.55 -15.71 -51.96
N LYS A 228 -20.17 -16.08 -53.07
CA LYS A 228 -21.49 -16.73 -53.13
C LYS A 228 -21.63 -17.79 -52.03
N SER A 229 -22.85 -17.88 -51.47
CA SER A 229 -23.29 -18.76 -50.37
C SER A 229 -23.06 -18.13 -49.00
N ILE A 230 -24.02 -17.41 -48.39
CA ILE A 230 -24.99 -18.00 -47.44
C ILE A 230 -26.20 -17.05 -47.18
N PHE A 231 -26.34 -15.91 -47.85
CA PHE A 231 -27.45 -14.96 -47.59
C PHE A 231 -28.79 -15.32 -48.26
N GLY A 232 -29.12 -16.61 -48.32
CA GLY A 232 -30.40 -17.13 -48.79
C GLY A 232 -31.38 -17.54 -47.68
N LYS A 233 -31.08 -17.34 -46.38
CA LYS A 233 -31.89 -17.93 -45.29
C LYS A 233 -32.18 -17.06 -44.06
N ILE A 234 -31.81 -15.77 -44.01
CA ILE A 234 -32.09 -14.92 -42.83
C ILE A 234 -32.97 -13.71 -43.20
N LEU A 235 -33.81 -13.86 -44.22
CA LEU A 235 -34.90 -12.91 -44.50
C LEU A 235 -36.24 -13.65 -44.51
N TRP A 236 -36.50 -14.41 -43.46
CA TRP A 236 -37.81 -15.02 -43.18
C TRP A 236 -38.10 -15.17 -41.67
N TRP A 237 -37.51 -14.32 -40.81
CA TRP A 237 -37.87 -14.20 -39.39
C TRP A 237 -37.50 -12.80 -38.85
N VAL A 238 -38.17 -11.76 -39.36
CA VAL A 238 -38.69 -10.58 -38.66
C VAL A 238 -39.88 -10.10 -39.50
#